data_AF-A0A355TXZ2-F1
#
_entry.id   AF-A0A355TXZ2-F1
#
_cell.length_a   1.000
_cell.length_b   1.000
_cell.length_c   1.000
_cell.angle_alpha   90.00
_cell.angle_beta   90.00
_cell.angle_gamma   90.00
#
_symmetry.space_group_name_H-M   'P 1'
#
loop_
_entity.id
_entity.type
_entity.pdbx_description
1 polymer ?
#
loop_
_entity_poly.entity_id
_entity_poly.type
_entity_poly.pdbx_seq_one_letter_code
_entity_poly.pdbx_strand_id
1 'polypeptide(L)'
;MSLDKMIAGLDLTKIKAPSGLTYAQELVRAANLLRDCIQSKINRGSMGGCISTADIADIKVDGLRLSCTLKIQGAIRPSIFNKWNQASANVFWLLNDGYAVKKPVWFKNIPNFGYRVAEQFVEQGIQEFNSMNNLGIEITVTRPLMYYG
;
A
#
# COMPACT_ATOMS: atom_id res chain seq x y z
N MET A 1 5.52 21.93 -40.67
CA MET A 1 6.09 20.96 -39.72
C MET A 1 4.91 20.40 -38.93
N SER A 2 4.57 19.10 -39.02
CA SER A 2 3.36 18.59 -38.34
C SER A 2 3.62 18.37 -36.85
N LEU A 3 2.58 18.57 -36.02
CA LEU A 3 2.59 18.32 -34.59
C LEU A 3 3.11 16.91 -34.26
N ASP A 4 2.83 15.93 -35.11
CA ASP A 4 3.26 14.53 -34.92
C ASP A 4 4.79 14.39 -34.93
N LYS A 5 5.49 15.17 -35.77
CA LYS A 5 6.97 15.17 -35.79
C LYS A 5 7.56 15.87 -34.57
N MET A 6 6.86 16.85 -33.99
CA MET A 6 7.27 17.51 -32.75
C MET A 6 7.07 16.59 -31.54
N ILE A 7 5.96 15.84 -31.51
CA ILE A 7 5.65 14.86 -30.46
C ILE A 7 6.62 13.67 -30.50
N ALA A 8 6.99 13.19 -31.69
CA ALA A 8 7.95 12.09 -31.84
C ALA A 8 9.40 12.44 -31.40
N GLY A 9 9.74 13.72 -31.33
CA GLY A 9 11.06 14.21 -30.87
C GLY A 9 11.13 14.61 -29.40
N LEU A 10 9.99 14.58 -28.67
CA LEU A 10 9.92 14.96 -27.26
C LEU A 10 10.43 13.83 -26.37
N ASP A 11 11.62 14.02 -25.81
CA ASP A 11 12.13 13.17 -24.75
C ASP A 11 11.44 13.52 -23.42
N LEU A 12 10.35 12.81 -23.12
CA LEU A 12 9.53 13.02 -21.92
C LEU A 12 10.34 12.89 -20.61
N THR A 13 11.48 12.19 -20.64
CA THR A 13 12.37 12.06 -19.46
C THR A 13 13.11 13.36 -19.13
N LYS A 14 13.19 14.30 -20.07
CA LYS A 14 13.85 15.61 -19.90
C LYS A 14 12.87 16.75 -19.61
N ILE A 15 11.56 16.48 -19.65
CA ILE A 15 10.55 17.49 -19.32
C ILE A 15 10.58 17.70 -17.81
N LYS A 16 10.77 18.96 -17.41
CA LYS A 16 10.80 19.38 -16.01
C LYS A 16 9.43 19.89 -15.57
N ALA A 17 9.03 19.52 -14.37
CA ALA A 17 7.91 20.11 -13.66
C ALA A 17 8.27 21.54 -13.18
N PRO A 18 7.29 22.35 -12.74
CA PRO A 18 7.54 23.69 -12.18
C PRO A 18 8.51 23.70 -10.98
N SER A 19 8.69 22.55 -10.32
CA SER A 19 9.66 22.33 -9.25
C SER A 19 11.12 22.28 -9.73
N GLY A 20 11.37 22.23 -11.05
CA GLY A 20 12.71 22.07 -11.63
C GLY A 20 13.21 20.61 -11.71
N LEU A 21 12.47 19.67 -11.13
CA LEU A 21 12.70 18.22 -11.25
C LEU A 21 12.09 17.69 -12.54
N THR A 22 12.66 16.60 -13.06
CA THR A 22 12.01 15.84 -14.14
C THR A 22 10.73 15.18 -13.63
N TYR A 23 9.76 14.94 -14.50
CA TYR A 23 8.55 14.19 -14.12
C TYR A 23 8.87 12.80 -13.54
N ALA A 24 9.93 12.14 -14.03
CA ALA A 24 10.40 10.88 -13.45
C ALA A 24 10.85 11.03 -11.98
N GLN A 25 11.58 12.09 -11.65
CA GLN A 25 12.00 12.39 -10.28
C GLN A 25 10.82 12.74 -9.37
N GLU A 26 9.84 13.49 -9.88
CA GLU A 26 8.60 13.80 -9.17
C GLU A 26 7.78 12.54 -8.85
N LEU A 27 7.72 11.58 -9.78
CA LEU A 27 7.04 10.31 -9.56
C LEU A 27 7.74 9.43 -8.53
N VAL A 28 9.07 9.36 -8.54
CA VAL A 28 9.85 8.68 -7.50
C VAL A 28 9.65 9.35 -6.14
N ARG A 29 9.57 10.67 -6.10
CA ARG A 29 9.27 11.41 -4.87
C ARG A 29 7.87 11.11 -4.35
N ALA A 30 6.87 11.09 -5.23
CA ALA A 30 5.50 10.74 -4.86
C ALA A 30 5.38 9.30 -4.32
N ALA A 31 6.09 8.35 -4.94
CA ALA A 31 6.19 6.98 -4.45
C ALA A 31 6.74 6.90 -3.01
N ASN A 32 7.85 7.60 -2.73
CA ASN A 32 8.43 7.66 -1.39
C ASN A 32 7.50 8.36 -0.39
N LEU A 33 6.80 9.42 -0.82
CA LEU A 33 5.82 10.11 0.02
C LEU A 33 4.67 9.18 0.42
N LEU A 34 4.11 8.42 -0.53
CA LEU A 34 3.05 7.44 -0.26
C LEU A 34 3.50 6.40 0.78
N ARG A 35 4.74 5.90 0.67
CA ARG A 35 5.33 5.02 1.68
C ARG A 35 5.33 5.67 3.06
N ASP A 36 5.85 6.88 3.14
CA ASP A 36 6.04 7.58 4.41
C ASP A 36 4.71 7.88 5.08
N CYS A 37 3.69 8.27 4.29
CA CYS A 37 2.32 8.44 4.78
C CYS A 37 1.79 7.14 5.41
N ILE A 38 1.84 6.01 4.68
CA ILE A 38 1.36 4.72 5.19
C ILE A 38 2.16 4.27 6.42
N GLN A 39 3.49 4.37 6.38
CA GLN A 39 4.36 3.94 7.48
C GLN A 39 4.13 4.79 8.74
N SER A 40 3.82 6.09 8.60
CA SER A 40 3.53 6.96 9.73
C SER A 40 2.26 6.55 10.50
N LYS A 41 1.31 5.88 9.83
CA LYS A 41 0.05 5.42 10.43
C LYS A 41 0.18 4.05 11.10
N ILE A 42 1.28 3.33 10.89
CA ILE A 42 1.54 2.05 11.55
C ILE A 42 2.03 2.33 12.98
N ASN A 43 1.08 2.43 13.92
CA ASN A 43 1.36 2.76 15.33
C ASN A 43 1.70 1.53 16.19
N ARG A 44 2.68 0.71 15.78
CA ARG A 44 3.12 -0.47 16.56
C ARG A 44 4.62 -0.65 16.54
N GLY A 45 5.24 -0.62 17.73
CA GLY A 45 6.68 -0.86 17.88
C GLY A 45 7.17 -2.21 17.36
N SER A 46 6.31 -3.25 17.38
CA SER A 46 6.60 -4.56 16.78
C SER A 46 6.38 -4.64 15.27
N MET A 47 5.87 -3.56 14.67
CA MET A 47 5.69 -3.36 13.22
C MET A 47 6.50 -2.15 12.70
N GLY A 48 7.33 -1.54 13.54
CA GLY A 48 8.29 -0.53 13.11
C GLY A 48 9.25 -1.17 12.10
N GLY A 49 9.16 -0.77 10.83
CA GLY A 49 9.98 -1.34 9.75
C GLY A 49 9.42 -2.59 9.06
N CYS A 50 8.14 -2.94 9.22
CA CYS A 50 7.53 -4.04 8.47
C CYS A 50 7.05 -3.68 7.06
N ILE A 51 7.11 -2.40 6.68
CA ILE A 51 7.10 -1.96 5.29
C ILE A 51 8.46 -1.32 5.01
N SER A 52 9.28 -1.99 4.20
CA SER A 52 10.40 -1.36 3.51
C SER A 52 9.91 -0.76 2.19
N THR A 53 10.71 0.10 1.55
CA THR A 53 10.46 0.53 0.15
C THR A 53 10.28 -0.64 -0.81
N ALA A 54 10.82 -1.82 -0.48
CA ALA A 54 10.69 -3.02 -1.30
C ALA A 54 9.34 -3.74 -1.13
N ASP A 55 8.57 -3.46 -0.06
CA ASP A 55 7.24 -4.04 0.18
C ASP A 55 6.11 -3.25 -0.54
N ILE A 56 6.45 -2.08 -1.07
CA ILE A 56 5.63 -1.36 -2.06
C ILE A 56 5.96 -1.94 -3.44
N ALA A 57 5.44 -3.13 -3.65
CA ALA A 57 6.00 -4.09 -4.57
C ALA A 57 5.47 -4.05 -6.01
N ASP A 58 4.92 -2.93 -6.47
CA ASP A 58 4.91 -2.61 -7.91
C ASP A 58 4.52 -1.15 -8.09
N ILE A 59 5.48 -0.29 -8.38
CA ILE A 59 5.19 1.09 -8.76
C ILE A 59 5.30 1.15 -10.28
N LYS A 60 4.16 0.94 -10.95
CA LYS A 60 4.08 1.05 -12.39
C LYS A 60 3.78 2.51 -12.75
N VAL A 61 4.68 3.11 -13.50
CA VAL A 61 4.45 4.41 -14.14
C VAL A 61 3.98 4.16 -15.57
N ASP A 62 2.82 4.69 -15.93
CA ASP A 62 2.31 4.71 -17.30
C ASP A 62 1.90 6.16 -17.65
N GLY A 63 2.81 6.89 -18.29
CA GLY A 63 2.67 8.33 -18.53
C GLY A 63 2.58 9.13 -17.22
N LEU A 64 1.45 9.82 -17.01
CA LEU A 64 1.16 10.59 -15.79
C LEU A 64 0.48 9.76 -14.69
N ARG A 65 0.30 8.45 -14.88
CA ARG A 65 -0.35 7.57 -13.91
C ARG A 65 0.70 6.77 -13.14
N LEU A 66 0.59 6.78 -11.81
CA LEU A 66 1.39 5.96 -10.91
C LEU A 66 0.48 4.88 -10.30
N SER A 67 0.53 3.66 -10.82
CA SER A 67 -0.16 2.54 -10.19
C SER A 67 0.77 1.91 -9.16
N CYS A 68 0.36 1.92 -7.90
CA CYS A 68 1.14 1.39 -6.79
C CYS A 68 0.50 0.14 -6.21
N THR A 69 1.05 -1.04 -6.50
CA THR A 69 0.65 -2.28 -5.86
C THR A 69 1.40 -2.47 -4.55
N LEU A 70 0.67 -2.44 -3.43
CA LEU A 70 1.21 -2.84 -2.13
C LEU A 70 1.28 -4.38 -2.02
N LYS A 71 2.28 -5.03 -2.63
CA LYS A 71 2.56 -6.44 -2.32
C LYS A 71 3.40 -6.49 -1.05
N ILE A 72 2.73 -6.53 0.09
CA ILE A 72 3.38 -6.74 1.38
C ILE A 72 3.95 -8.16 1.39
N GLN A 73 5.19 -8.32 0.94
CA GLN A 73 5.90 -9.59 0.93
C GLN A 73 6.33 -9.93 2.37
N GLY A 74 6.39 -11.21 2.71
CA GLY A 74 6.79 -11.61 4.06
C GLY A 74 5.82 -11.25 5.20
N ALA A 75 4.61 -10.77 4.93
CA ALA A 75 3.56 -10.60 5.96
C ALA A 75 2.71 -11.87 6.21
N ILE A 76 2.95 -12.93 5.43
CA ILE A 76 2.30 -14.21 5.64
C ILE A 76 2.94 -14.88 6.87
N ARG A 77 2.11 -15.23 7.85
CA ARG A 77 2.49 -16.02 9.02
C ARG A 77 1.55 -17.21 9.17
N PRO A 78 2.02 -18.36 9.65
CA PRO A 78 1.13 -19.42 10.11
C PRO A 78 0.09 -18.84 11.07
N SER A 79 -1.18 -19.09 10.83
CA SER A 79 -2.23 -18.70 11.78
C SER A 79 -2.07 -19.48 13.09
N ILE A 80 -2.71 -19.02 14.17
CA ILE A 80 -2.80 -19.81 15.40
C ILE A 80 -3.43 -21.20 15.14
N PHE A 81 -4.24 -21.32 14.08
CA PHE A 81 -4.90 -22.56 13.69
C PHE A 81 -4.10 -23.43 12.71
N ASN A 82 -2.89 -23.00 12.31
CA ASN A 82 -2.12 -23.65 11.25
C ASN A 82 -1.85 -25.14 11.53
N LYS A 83 -1.68 -25.52 12.81
CA LYS A 83 -1.52 -26.93 13.20
C LYS A 83 -2.72 -27.82 12.82
N TRP A 84 -3.91 -27.26 12.68
CA TRP A 84 -5.15 -27.99 12.41
C TRP A 84 -5.66 -27.82 10.98
N ASN A 85 -5.41 -26.67 10.34
CA ASN A 85 -5.96 -26.36 9.01
C ASN A 85 -4.92 -25.90 7.98
N GLN A 86 -3.62 -25.89 8.34
CA GLN A 86 -2.53 -25.37 7.50
C GLN A 86 -2.75 -23.93 7.01
N ALA A 87 -3.67 -23.18 7.63
CA ALA A 87 -4.00 -21.83 7.21
C ALA A 87 -2.89 -20.86 7.62
N SER A 88 -2.58 -19.96 6.70
CA SER A 88 -1.73 -18.80 6.95
C SER A 88 -2.57 -17.53 6.92
N ALA A 89 -2.08 -16.49 7.58
CA ALA A 89 -2.71 -15.18 7.59
C ALA A 89 -1.72 -14.14 7.07
N ASN A 90 -2.20 -13.21 6.24
CA ASN A 90 -1.46 -11.98 5.96
C ASN A 90 -1.69 -11.02 7.13
N VAL A 91 -0.74 -10.96 8.06
CA VAL A 91 -0.88 -10.21 9.31
C VAL A 91 -1.06 -8.72 9.05
N PHE A 92 -0.43 -8.19 8.00
CA PHE A 92 -0.59 -6.78 7.63
C PHE A 92 -2.06 -6.44 7.32
N TRP A 93 -2.67 -7.16 6.38
CA TRP A 93 -4.07 -6.91 6.00
C TRP A 93 -5.05 -7.28 7.12
N LEU A 94 -4.74 -8.33 7.90
CA LEU A 94 -5.51 -8.73 9.08
C LEU A 94 -5.63 -7.59 10.10
N LEU A 95 -4.54 -6.84 10.31
CA LEU A 95 -4.52 -5.72 11.25
C LEU A 95 -5.12 -4.45 10.64
N ASN A 96 -4.87 -4.20 9.35
CA ASN A 96 -5.48 -3.07 8.64
C ASN A 96 -7.00 -3.15 8.65
N ASP A 97 -7.54 -4.30 8.25
CA ASP A 97 -8.98 -4.51 8.04
C ASP A 97 -9.71 -4.92 9.32
N GLY A 98 -8.97 -5.41 10.33
CA GLY A 98 -9.56 -6.02 11.51
C GLY A 98 -10.22 -7.38 11.23
N TYR A 99 -10.75 -8.01 12.27
CA TYR A 99 -11.44 -9.30 12.14
C TYR A 99 -12.47 -9.52 13.24
N ALA A 100 -13.41 -10.44 12.99
CA ALA A 100 -14.33 -10.94 14.00
C ALA A 100 -14.67 -12.41 13.73
N VAL A 101 -14.62 -13.23 14.77
CA VAL A 101 -15.02 -14.64 14.72
C VAL A 101 -16.53 -14.71 14.51
N LYS A 102 -16.94 -15.33 13.40
CA LYS A 102 -18.38 -15.46 13.07
C LYS A 102 -19.07 -16.51 13.94
N LYS A 103 -18.39 -17.63 14.21
CA LYS A 103 -18.92 -18.78 14.96
C LYS A 103 -19.22 -18.41 16.43
N PRO A 104 -20.30 -18.94 17.03
CA PRO A 104 -20.65 -18.68 18.43
C PRO A 104 -19.76 -19.51 19.37
N VAL A 105 -18.57 -19.00 19.66
CA VAL A 105 -17.58 -19.63 20.57
C VAL A 105 -17.34 -18.72 21.78
N TRP A 106 -16.94 -19.30 22.92
CA TRP A 106 -16.76 -18.57 24.18
C TRP A 106 -15.80 -17.37 24.08
N PHE A 107 -14.84 -17.45 23.15
CA PHE A 107 -13.85 -16.41 22.95
C PHE A 107 -14.24 -15.33 21.93
N LYS A 108 -15.41 -15.42 21.29
CA LYS A 108 -15.82 -14.52 20.19
C LYS A 108 -15.74 -13.03 20.55
N ASN A 109 -16.03 -12.68 21.81
CA ASN A 109 -16.05 -11.31 22.29
C ASN A 109 -14.79 -10.93 23.07
N ILE A 110 -13.69 -11.68 22.93
CA ILE A 110 -12.41 -11.36 23.56
C ILE A 110 -11.57 -10.52 22.57
N PRO A 111 -11.15 -9.30 22.93
CA PRO A 111 -10.27 -8.49 22.10
C PRO A 111 -8.97 -9.21 21.76
N ASN A 112 -8.49 -9.08 20.52
CA ASN A 112 -7.30 -9.73 19.98
C ASN A 112 -7.34 -11.26 19.89
N PHE A 113 -8.49 -11.88 20.20
CA PHE A 113 -8.66 -13.33 20.10
C PHE A 113 -9.94 -13.71 19.35
N GLY A 114 -11.07 -13.14 19.74
CA GLY A 114 -12.35 -13.27 19.03
C GLY A 114 -12.63 -12.14 18.06
N TYR A 115 -12.10 -10.94 18.31
CA TYR A 115 -12.26 -9.81 17.40
C TYR A 115 -11.13 -8.79 17.53
N ARG A 116 -10.99 -7.97 16.50
CA ARG A 116 -10.12 -6.81 16.47
C ARG A 116 -10.71 -5.74 15.55
N VAL A 117 -10.69 -4.50 16.02
CA VAL A 117 -11.09 -3.33 15.23
C VAL A 117 -10.01 -3.04 14.18
N ALA A 118 -10.46 -2.64 12.99
CA ALA A 118 -9.61 -2.22 11.87
C ALA A 118 -8.71 -1.03 12.28
N GLU A 119 -7.42 -1.08 11.95
CA GLU A 119 -6.50 0.04 12.19
C GLU A 119 -6.49 1.04 11.02
N GLN A 120 -6.87 0.62 9.82
CA GLN A 120 -7.03 1.48 8.62
C GLN A 120 -5.81 2.35 8.28
N PHE A 121 -4.60 1.89 8.60
CA PHE A 121 -3.37 2.65 8.35
C PHE A 121 -3.09 2.84 6.85
N VAL A 122 -3.52 1.90 5.99
CA VAL A 122 -3.39 2.06 4.53
C VAL A 122 -4.32 3.16 4.03
N GLU A 123 -5.59 3.12 4.43
CA GLU A 123 -6.59 4.10 4.03
C GLU A 123 -6.23 5.51 4.53
N GLN A 124 -5.80 5.64 5.79
CA GLN A 124 -5.35 6.90 6.36
C GLN A 124 -4.07 7.41 5.68
N GLY A 125 -3.13 6.52 5.36
CA GLY A 125 -1.91 6.88 4.62
C GLY A 125 -2.21 7.38 3.21
N ILE A 126 -3.17 6.78 2.51
CA ILE A 126 -3.61 7.24 1.18
C ILE A 126 -4.32 8.59 1.27
N GLN A 127 -5.15 8.81 2.29
CA GLN A 127 -5.80 10.11 2.51
C GLN A 127 -4.77 11.22 2.74
N GLU A 128 -3.74 10.95 3.55
CA GLU A 128 -2.64 11.88 3.79
C GLU A 128 -1.78 12.11 2.53
N PHE A 129 -1.49 11.06 1.76
CA PHE A 129 -0.83 11.22 0.47
C PHE A 129 -1.63 12.12 -0.47
N ASN A 130 -2.94 11.88 -0.59
CA ASN A 130 -3.82 12.63 -1.48
C ASN A 130 -3.91 14.12 -1.12
N SER A 131 -3.75 14.50 0.16
CA SER A 131 -3.72 15.92 0.55
C SER A 131 -2.41 16.64 0.16
N MET A 132 -1.36 15.89 -0.15
CA MET A 132 -0.04 16.40 -0.54
C MET A 132 0.30 16.13 -2.03
N ASN A 133 -0.54 15.36 -2.71
CA ASN A 133 -0.33 14.91 -4.08
C ASN A 133 -0.68 16.03 -5.09
N ASN A 134 0.31 16.82 -5.45
CA ASN A 134 0.18 17.91 -6.42
C ASN A 134 0.21 17.44 -7.89
N LEU A 135 0.46 16.16 -8.15
CA LEU A 135 0.69 15.60 -9.49
C LEU A 135 -0.56 14.96 -10.09
N GLY A 136 -1.68 14.93 -9.36
CA GLY A 136 -2.91 14.27 -9.81
C GLY A 136 -2.77 12.74 -9.90
N ILE A 137 -1.85 12.17 -9.12
CA ILE A 137 -1.56 10.73 -9.11
C ILE A 137 -2.75 9.96 -8.52
N GLU A 138 -3.26 8.97 -9.24
CA GLU A 138 -4.30 8.06 -8.74
C GLU A 138 -3.67 6.81 -8.12
N ILE A 139 -4.06 6.45 -6.90
CA ILE A 139 -3.54 5.28 -6.19
C ILE A 139 -4.54 4.10 -6.27
N THR A 140 -4.08 2.95 -6.75
CA THR A 140 -4.85 1.70 -6.78
C THR A 140 -4.21 0.64 -5.90
N VAL A 141 -4.89 0.22 -4.84
CA VAL A 141 -4.42 -0.85 -3.94
C VAL A 141 -4.91 -2.21 -4.41
N THR A 142 -3.99 -3.10 -4.79
CA THR A 142 -4.33 -4.50 -5.06
C THR A 142 -4.07 -5.36 -3.82
N ARG A 143 -5.13 -5.98 -3.30
CA ARG A 143 -5.07 -6.90 -2.16
C ARG A 143 -4.87 -8.32 -2.67
N PRO A 144 -3.97 -9.14 -2.10
CA PRO A 144 -3.94 -10.56 -2.41
C PRO A 144 -5.26 -11.20 -1.96
N LEU A 145 -5.86 -12.02 -2.84
CA LEU A 145 -7.11 -12.74 -2.57
C LEU A 145 -6.93 -13.71 -1.39
N MET A 146 -7.83 -13.58 -0.41
CA MET A 146 -8.09 -14.44 0.75
C MET A 146 -6.91 -14.75 1.69
N TYR A 147 -7.01 -14.27 2.94
CA TYR A 147 -6.34 -14.92 4.07
C TYR A 147 -7.22 -14.97 5.32
N TYR A 148 -8.42 -15.54 5.14
CA TYR A 148 -9.23 -16.05 6.24
C TYR A 148 -9.75 -17.43 5.84
N GLY A 149 -8.91 -18.45 6.05
CA GLY A 149 -9.32 -19.86 6.03
C GLY A 149 -9.74 -20.31 7.42
#